data_AF-A0A257NEQ8-F1
#
_entry.id   AF-A0A257NEQ8-F1
#
_cell.length_a   1.000
_cell.length_b   1.000
_cell.length_c   1.000
_cell.angle_alpha   90.00
_cell.angle_beta   90.00
_cell.angle_gamma   90.00
#
_symmetry.space_group_name_H-M   'P 1'
#
loop_
_entity.id
_entity.type
_entity.pdbx_description
1 polymer ?
#
loop_
_entity_poly.entity_id
_entity_poly.type
_entity_poly.pdbx_seq_one_letter_code
_entity_poly.pdbx_strand_id
1 'polypeptide(L)'
;MKIGPYQLENNLILAPMAGISDRPFRELCKQFGAGLAVSEMVASNPALRKHKRTLLKADHNGETGLRSVQILGTDPQQMADAARFNAKRGAQIIDINMGCPAKKVCSVAAGSALLRDEALVKKILDAVVNAVDIPVTLKIRTGWDLHSRNAVEIARIAEESGVAALTLDNKKSQAIGQDSDYRQRRY
;
A
#
# COMPACT_ATOMS: atom_id res chain seq x y z
N MET A 1 -17.68 5.73 -5.68
CA MET A 1 -16.39 6.46 -5.63
C MET A 1 -15.64 6.21 -6.94
N LYS A 2 -14.83 7.16 -7.42
CA LYS A 2 -14.03 7.00 -8.66
C LYS A 2 -12.52 7.05 -8.33
N ILE A 3 -11.75 6.12 -8.88
CA ILE A 3 -10.27 6.07 -8.77
C ILE A 3 -9.71 5.98 -10.19
N GLY A 4 -9.10 7.07 -10.68
CA GLY A 4 -8.69 7.17 -12.08
C GLY A 4 -9.87 6.90 -13.03
N PRO A 5 -9.77 5.97 -13.99
CA PRO A 5 -10.88 5.62 -14.89
C PRO A 5 -11.93 4.70 -14.25
N TYR A 6 -11.70 4.16 -13.05
CA TYR A 6 -12.54 3.13 -12.47
C TYR A 6 -13.62 3.70 -11.56
N GLN A 7 -14.87 3.39 -11.85
CA GLN A 7 -16.00 3.63 -10.95
C GLN A 7 -16.19 2.40 -10.06
N LEU A 8 -16.10 2.58 -8.75
CA LEU A 8 -16.43 1.53 -7.78
C LEU A 8 -17.95 1.43 -7.59
N GLU A 9 -18.45 0.21 -7.41
CA GLU A 9 -19.86 -0.08 -7.15
C GLU A 9 -20.37 0.57 -5.87
N ASN A 10 -19.50 0.68 -4.86
CA ASN A 10 -19.77 1.36 -3.60
C ASN A 10 -18.45 1.92 -3.01
N ASN A 11 -18.54 2.48 -1.81
CA ASN A 11 -17.41 3.13 -1.14
C ASN A 11 -16.78 2.26 -0.04
N LEU A 12 -16.99 0.94 -0.06
CA LEU A 12 -16.43 -0.01 0.89
C LEU A 12 -15.18 -0.67 0.30
N ILE A 13 -14.04 -0.49 0.95
CA ILE A 13 -12.75 -1.00 0.49
C ILE A 13 -12.17 -1.93 1.56
N LEU A 14 -11.87 -3.18 1.18
CA LEU A 14 -11.11 -4.08 2.05
C LEU A 14 -9.66 -3.61 2.14
N ALA A 15 -9.22 -3.31 3.36
CA ALA A 15 -7.86 -2.90 3.65
C ALA A 15 -6.84 -4.03 3.38
N PRO A 16 -5.61 -3.70 2.94
CA PRO A 16 -4.55 -4.67 2.77
C PRO A 16 -4.05 -5.15 4.13
N MET A 17 -4.05 -6.48 4.34
CA MET A 17 -3.70 -7.11 5.60
C MET A 17 -2.77 -8.30 5.35
N ALA A 18 -1.48 -8.14 5.65
CA ALA A 18 -0.49 -9.19 5.45
C ALA A 18 -0.85 -10.47 6.22
N GLY A 19 -0.85 -11.60 5.52
CA GLY A 19 -1.25 -12.91 6.01
C GLY A 19 -2.77 -13.14 6.09
N ILE A 20 -3.59 -12.18 5.68
CA ILE A 20 -5.06 -12.26 5.76
C ILE A 20 -5.72 -12.00 4.41
N SER A 21 -5.36 -10.91 3.72
CA SER A 21 -5.98 -10.51 2.45
C SER A 21 -5.41 -11.28 1.25
N ASP A 22 -5.36 -12.60 1.37
CA ASP A 22 -5.00 -13.50 0.27
C ASP A 22 -6.13 -13.58 -0.78
N ARG A 23 -5.90 -14.28 -1.89
CA ARG A 23 -6.85 -14.31 -3.00
C ARG A 23 -8.24 -14.84 -2.58
N PRO A 24 -8.37 -16.00 -1.91
CA PRO A 24 -9.68 -16.48 -1.43
C PRO A 24 -10.40 -15.47 -0.52
N PHE A 25 -9.70 -14.83 0.42
CA PHE A 25 -10.33 -13.89 1.33
C PHE A 25 -10.83 -12.63 0.62
N ARG A 26 -10.04 -12.09 -0.33
CA ARG A 26 -10.46 -10.93 -1.14
C ARG A 26 -11.70 -11.24 -1.97
N GLU A 27 -11.73 -12.42 -2.59
CA GLU A 27 -12.88 -12.86 -3.40
C GLU A 27 -14.13 -12.98 -2.53
N LEU A 28 -14.00 -13.56 -1.34
CA LEU A 28 -15.10 -13.64 -0.37
C LEU A 28 -15.61 -12.24 -0.01
N CYS A 29 -14.72 -11.31 0.34
CA CYS A 29 -15.13 -9.95 0.67
C CYS A 29 -15.84 -9.24 -0.49
N LYS A 30 -15.41 -9.46 -1.74
CA LYS A 30 -16.09 -8.94 -2.93
C LYS A 30 -17.51 -9.52 -3.07
N GLN A 31 -17.66 -10.83 -2.87
CA GLN A 31 -18.99 -11.49 -2.88
C GLN A 31 -19.93 -10.95 -1.79
N PHE A 32 -19.38 -10.51 -0.65
CA PHE A 32 -20.13 -9.85 0.42
C PHE A 32 -20.25 -8.32 0.26
N GLY A 33 -19.88 -7.77 -0.90
CA GLY A 33 -20.16 -6.38 -1.27
C GLY A 33 -19.01 -5.39 -1.10
N ALA A 34 -17.76 -5.83 -0.92
CA ALA A 34 -16.61 -4.94 -0.99
C ALA A 34 -16.44 -4.40 -2.43
N GLY A 35 -16.58 -3.09 -2.63
CA GLY A 35 -16.41 -2.44 -3.93
C GLY A 35 -14.96 -2.46 -4.45
N LEU A 36 -13.98 -2.63 -3.55
CA LEU A 36 -12.59 -2.90 -3.88
C LEU A 36 -11.92 -3.75 -2.81
N ALA A 37 -11.01 -4.65 -3.19
CA ALA A 37 -10.16 -5.37 -2.27
C ALA A 37 -8.68 -5.22 -2.65
N VAL A 38 -7.88 -4.74 -1.71
CA VAL A 38 -6.45 -4.52 -1.92
C VAL A 38 -5.66 -5.77 -1.51
N SER A 39 -4.68 -6.16 -2.32
CA SER A 39 -3.81 -7.31 -2.08
C SER A 39 -3.00 -7.17 -0.79
N GLU A 40 -2.39 -8.28 -0.35
CA GLU A 40 -1.26 -8.18 0.56
C GLU A 40 -0.12 -7.36 -0.02
N MET A 41 0.73 -6.82 0.86
CA MET A 41 1.91 -6.04 0.47
C MET A 41 2.95 -6.91 -0.25
N VAL A 42 3.39 -6.44 -1.41
CA VAL A 42 4.49 -6.98 -2.21
C VAL A 42 5.72 -6.07 -2.03
N ALA A 43 6.83 -6.65 -1.59
CA ALA A 43 8.07 -5.88 -1.44
C ALA A 43 8.65 -5.49 -2.81
N SER A 44 9.22 -4.29 -2.92
CA SER A 44 9.77 -3.77 -4.16
C SER A 44 11.10 -4.42 -4.57
N ASN A 45 11.82 -4.97 -3.58
CA ASN A 45 13.13 -5.61 -3.76
C ASN A 45 13.08 -6.70 -4.85
N PRO A 46 13.83 -6.54 -5.95
CA PRO A 46 13.85 -7.49 -7.06
C PRO A 46 14.20 -8.93 -6.67
N ALA A 47 15.09 -9.11 -5.68
CA ALA A 47 15.52 -10.42 -5.22
C ALA A 47 14.36 -11.26 -4.66
N LEU A 48 13.31 -10.62 -4.15
CA LEU A 48 12.16 -11.28 -3.56
C LEU A 48 11.07 -11.64 -4.58
N ARG A 49 11.17 -11.17 -5.83
CA ARG A 49 10.11 -11.34 -6.86
C ARG A 49 9.87 -12.80 -7.24
N LYS A 50 10.90 -13.66 -7.19
CA LYS A 50 10.80 -15.09 -7.51
C LYS A 50 10.45 -15.95 -6.29
N HIS A 51 10.40 -15.37 -5.10
CA HIS A 51 10.12 -16.12 -3.88
C HIS A 51 8.64 -16.56 -3.85
N LYS A 52 8.38 -17.85 -3.53
CA LYS A 52 7.03 -18.45 -3.57
C LYS A 52 5.97 -17.60 -2.85
N ARG A 53 6.29 -17.10 -1.65
CA ARG A 53 5.40 -16.25 -0.87
C ARG A 53 5.04 -14.93 -1.56
N THR A 54 5.98 -14.33 -2.30
CA THR A 54 5.73 -13.10 -3.06
C THR A 54 4.83 -13.38 -4.25
N LEU A 55 5.07 -14.49 -4.96
CA LEU A 55 4.25 -14.91 -6.10
C LEU A 55 2.80 -15.19 -5.70
N LEU A 56 2.57 -15.82 -4.55
CA LEU A 56 1.21 -16.06 -4.02
C LEU A 56 0.47 -14.76 -3.70
N LYS A 57 1.16 -13.77 -3.12
CA LYS A 57 0.55 -12.46 -2.81
C LYS A 57 0.17 -11.66 -4.05
N ALA A 58 0.98 -11.80 -5.10
CA ALA A 58 0.78 -11.16 -6.40
C ALA A 58 0.01 -12.06 -7.39
N ASP A 59 -0.67 -13.10 -6.90
CA ASP A 59 -1.57 -13.92 -7.69
C ASP A 59 -3.00 -13.37 -7.61
N HIS A 60 -3.48 -12.97 -8.79
CA HIS A 60 -4.82 -12.45 -9.01
C HIS A 60 -5.57 -13.25 -10.08
N ASN A 61 -5.08 -14.45 -10.40
CA ASN A 61 -5.73 -15.28 -11.40
C ASN A 61 -7.11 -15.74 -10.90
N GLY A 62 -8.14 -15.54 -11.73
CA GLY A 62 -9.53 -15.84 -11.37
C GLY A 62 -10.13 -14.96 -10.26
N GLU A 63 -9.49 -13.85 -9.88
CA GLU A 63 -10.10 -12.84 -9.01
C GLU A 63 -11.09 -11.98 -9.82
N THR A 64 -12.29 -11.76 -9.28
CA THR A 64 -13.31 -10.93 -9.94
C THR A 64 -13.09 -9.44 -9.67
N GLY A 65 -13.59 -8.57 -10.55
CA GLY A 65 -13.50 -7.12 -10.39
C GLY A 65 -12.08 -6.55 -10.48
N LEU A 66 -11.88 -5.37 -9.89
CA LEU A 66 -10.62 -4.65 -9.96
C LEU A 66 -9.52 -5.32 -9.13
N ARG A 67 -8.32 -5.31 -9.71
CA ARG A 67 -7.09 -5.84 -9.09
C ARG A 67 -6.22 -4.70 -8.57
N SER A 68 -6.26 -4.46 -7.26
CA SER A 68 -5.44 -3.45 -6.59
C SER A 68 -4.28 -4.11 -5.85
N VAL A 69 -3.05 -3.79 -6.24
CA VAL A 69 -1.85 -4.40 -5.67
C VAL A 69 -1.11 -3.41 -4.79
N GLN A 70 -0.91 -3.74 -3.52
CA GLN A 70 -0.11 -2.90 -2.62
C GLN A 70 1.38 -3.23 -2.71
N ILE A 71 2.21 -2.23 -2.99
CA ILE A 71 3.67 -2.31 -3.01
C ILE A 71 4.31 -1.57 -1.83
N LEU A 72 5.52 -1.99 -1.47
CA LEU A 72 6.24 -1.59 -0.26
C LEU A 72 7.73 -1.49 -0.56
N GLY A 73 8.38 -0.40 -0.16
CA GLY A 73 9.83 -0.22 -0.32
C GLY A 73 10.28 1.21 -0.01
N THR A 74 11.59 1.46 -0.11
CA THR A 74 12.21 2.76 0.19
C THR A 74 13.00 3.36 -0.96
N ASP A 75 13.42 2.55 -1.92
CA ASP A 75 14.15 3.02 -3.11
C ASP A 75 13.16 3.39 -4.23
N PRO A 76 13.18 4.64 -4.74
CA PRO A 76 12.25 5.09 -5.78
C PRO A 76 12.29 4.23 -7.05
N GLN A 77 13.47 3.83 -7.51
CA GLN A 77 13.61 3.05 -8.74
C GLN A 77 13.06 1.63 -8.57
N GLN A 78 13.36 0.96 -7.47
CA GLN A 78 12.80 -0.35 -7.16
C GLN A 78 11.28 -0.30 -6.99
N MET A 79 10.74 0.76 -6.40
CA MET A 79 9.29 0.98 -6.29
C MET A 79 8.65 1.12 -7.68
N ALA A 80 9.23 1.94 -8.57
CA ALA A 80 8.81 2.08 -9.95
C ALA A 80 8.85 0.74 -10.72
N ASP A 81 9.92 -0.03 -10.55
CA ASP A 81 10.05 -1.36 -11.17
C ASP A 81 9.01 -2.36 -10.64
N ALA A 82 8.70 -2.29 -9.34
CA ALA A 82 7.68 -3.13 -8.73
C ALA A 82 6.28 -2.76 -9.23
N ALA A 83 6.00 -1.47 -9.42
CA ALA A 83 4.75 -1.01 -10.04
C ALA A 83 4.61 -1.55 -11.48
N ARG A 84 5.64 -1.36 -12.32
CA ARG A 84 5.68 -1.91 -13.69
C ARG A 84 5.49 -3.42 -13.73
N PHE A 85 6.17 -4.14 -12.83
CA PHE A 85 6.09 -5.59 -12.75
C PHE A 85 4.67 -6.07 -12.44
N ASN A 86 3.99 -5.45 -11.48
CA ASN A 86 2.62 -5.82 -11.12
C ASN A 86 1.60 -5.36 -12.16
N ALA A 87 1.78 -4.18 -12.79
CA ALA A 87 0.97 -3.73 -13.91
C ALA A 87 1.01 -4.73 -15.08
N LYS A 88 2.21 -5.19 -15.48
CA LYS A 88 2.39 -6.24 -16.50
C LYS A 88 1.72 -7.58 -16.15
N ARG A 89 1.43 -7.81 -14.87
CA ARG A 89 0.75 -9.01 -14.36
C ARG A 89 -0.76 -8.80 -14.16
N GLY A 90 -1.30 -7.69 -14.65
CA GLY A 90 -2.74 -7.42 -14.65
C GLY A 90 -3.24 -6.65 -13.43
N ALA A 91 -2.35 -6.02 -12.64
CA ALA A 91 -2.80 -5.00 -11.70
C ALA A 91 -3.46 -3.85 -12.48
N GLN A 92 -4.58 -3.36 -11.96
CA GLN A 92 -5.32 -2.20 -12.49
C GLN A 92 -5.17 -0.98 -11.59
N ILE A 93 -4.80 -1.17 -10.33
CA ILE A 93 -4.45 -0.11 -9.39
C ILE A 93 -3.16 -0.52 -8.69
N ILE A 94 -2.21 0.41 -8.57
CA ILE A 94 -1.05 0.26 -7.70
C ILE A 94 -1.29 1.06 -6.43
N ASP A 95 -1.22 0.42 -5.27
CA ASP A 95 -1.31 1.10 -3.98
C ASP A 95 0.06 1.14 -3.30
N ILE A 96 0.46 2.27 -2.75
CA ILE A 96 1.75 2.42 -2.06
C ILE A 96 1.53 2.36 -0.55
N ASN A 97 2.26 1.47 0.13
CA ASN A 97 2.25 1.41 1.59
C ASN A 97 3.25 2.41 2.21
N MET A 98 2.73 3.46 2.84
CA MET A 98 3.49 4.33 3.75
C MET A 98 2.84 4.38 5.15
N GLY A 99 2.19 3.29 5.56
CA GLY A 99 1.38 3.25 6.78
C GLY A 99 1.66 2.07 7.71
N CYS A 100 2.43 1.06 7.30
CA CYS A 100 2.72 -0.08 8.17
C CYS A 100 3.66 0.32 9.33
N PRO A 101 3.32 0.03 10.60
CA PRO A 101 4.19 0.29 11.75
C PRO A 101 5.04 -0.93 12.15
N ALA A 102 4.93 -2.06 11.44
CA ALA A 102 5.58 -3.30 11.85
C ALA A 102 7.10 -3.14 11.92
N LYS A 103 7.72 -3.58 13.03
CA LYS A 103 9.16 -3.40 13.30
C LYS A 103 10.06 -3.85 12.13
N LYS A 104 9.75 -5.00 11.50
CA LYS A 104 10.50 -5.54 10.34
C LYS A 104 10.41 -4.65 9.09
N VAL A 105 9.33 -3.89 8.94
CA VAL A 105 9.11 -2.95 7.83
C VAL A 105 9.79 -1.61 8.15
N CYS A 106 9.57 -1.08 9.35
CA CYS A 106 10.17 0.17 9.78
C CYS A 106 11.70 0.08 9.98
N SER A 107 12.25 -1.11 10.27
CA SER A 107 13.70 -1.32 10.43
C SER A 107 14.50 -1.11 9.15
N VAL A 108 13.86 -1.17 8.00
CA VAL A 108 14.45 -0.81 6.70
C VAL A 108 13.95 0.56 6.20
N ALA A 109 13.47 1.40 7.12
CA ALA A 109 12.89 2.72 6.88
C ALA A 109 11.67 2.74 5.94
N ALA A 110 10.93 1.63 5.83
CA ALA A 110 9.73 1.54 5.01
C ALA A 110 8.43 1.73 5.81
N GLY A 111 7.28 1.77 5.12
CA GLY A 111 5.98 1.93 5.77
C GLY A 111 5.84 3.31 6.42
N SER A 112 5.33 3.36 7.65
CA SER A 112 5.13 4.63 8.37
C SER A 112 6.43 5.39 8.69
N ALA A 113 7.59 4.72 8.66
CA ALA A 113 8.89 5.36 8.84
C ALA A 113 9.23 6.33 7.69
N LEU A 114 8.71 6.10 6.47
CA LEU A 114 8.88 6.98 5.32
C LEU A 114 8.32 8.38 5.56
N LEU A 115 7.28 8.50 6.39
CA LEU A 115 6.64 9.79 6.68
C LEU A 115 7.56 10.77 7.44
N ARG A 116 8.78 10.36 7.83
CA ARG A 116 9.81 11.27 8.37
C ARG A 116 10.51 12.09 7.29
N ASP A 117 10.55 11.59 6.06
CA ASP A 117 11.32 12.16 4.96
C ASP A 117 10.38 12.49 3.79
N GLU A 118 9.80 13.68 3.85
CA GLU A 118 8.85 14.18 2.84
C GLU A 118 9.49 14.27 1.44
N ALA A 119 10.79 14.57 1.37
CA ALA A 119 11.52 14.62 0.10
C ALA A 119 11.66 13.21 -0.52
N LEU A 120 11.93 12.19 0.29
CA LEU A 120 11.95 10.80 -0.17
C LEU A 120 10.54 10.33 -0.56
N VAL A 121 9.51 10.70 0.22
CA VAL A 121 8.11 10.42 -0.14
C VAL A 121 7.82 10.96 -1.54
N LYS A 122 8.11 12.25 -1.80
CA LYS A 122 7.91 12.85 -3.12
C LYS A 122 8.63 12.07 -4.22
N LYS A 123 9.92 11.76 -4.03
CA LYS A 123 10.70 10.99 -5.00
C LYS A 123 10.09 9.62 -5.32
N ILE A 124 9.59 8.91 -4.31
CA ILE A 124 8.94 7.60 -4.50
C ILE A 124 7.63 7.77 -5.25
N LEU A 125 6.79 8.73 -4.88
CA LEU A 125 5.50 8.96 -5.54
C LEU A 125 5.71 9.35 -7.00
N ASP A 126 6.54 10.36 -7.28
CA ASP A 126 6.88 10.77 -8.65
C ASP A 126 7.40 9.58 -9.48
N ALA A 127 8.30 8.77 -8.93
CA ALA A 127 8.87 7.64 -9.64
C ALA A 127 7.82 6.56 -9.96
N VAL A 128 6.89 6.28 -9.04
CA VAL A 128 5.86 5.26 -9.24
C VAL A 128 4.75 5.74 -10.17
N VAL A 129 4.26 6.98 -10.00
CA VAL A 129 3.22 7.54 -10.88
C VAL A 129 3.72 7.63 -12.32
N ASN A 130 4.95 8.09 -12.56
CA ASN A 130 5.52 8.16 -13.90
C ASN A 130 5.89 6.78 -14.51
N ALA A 131 5.86 5.71 -13.71
CA ALA A 131 6.28 4.39 -14.16
C ALA A 131 5.18 3.56 -14.83
N VAL A 132 3.91 3.90 -14.62
CA VAL A 132 2.75 3.11 -15.04
C VAL A 132 1.59 4.00 -15.50
N ASP A 133 0.83 3.53 -16.48
CA ASP A 133 -0.35 4.25 -17.00
C ASP A 133 -1.64 3.99 -16.18
N ILE A 134 -1.56 3.10 -15.19
CA ILE A 134 -2.68 2.76 -14.29
C ILE A 134 -2.67 3.66 -13.05
N PRO A 135 -3.83 3.97 -12.45
CA PRO A 135 -3.88 4.84 -11.28
C PRO A 135 -3.06 4.30 -10.11
N VAL A 136 -2.36 5.22 -9.46
CA VAL A 136 -1.59 4.97 -8.24
C VAL A 136 -2.33 5.56 -7.06
N THR A 137 -2.49 4.79 -5.99
CA THR A 137 -3.08 5.22 -4.72
C THR A 137 -2.04 5.16 -3.60
N LEU A 138 -2.31 5.88 -2.51
CA LEU A 138 -1.40 5.95 -1.37
C LEU A 138 -2.14 5.63 -0.07
N LYS A 139 -1.59 4.74 0.75
CA LYS A 139 -2.07 4.47 2.10
C LYS A 139 -1.07 4.97 3.14
N ILE A 140 -1.49 5.91 3.98
CA ILE A 140 -0.68 6.54 5.03
C ILE A 140 -1.29 6.37 6.44
N ARG A 141 -0.55 6.86 7.44
CA ARG A 141 -1.02 7.18 8.79
C ARG A 141 -1.02 8.69 9.01
N THR A 142 -1.51 9.13 10.17
CA THR A 142 -1.54 10.55 10.59
C THR A 142 -0.16 11.22 10.68
N GLY A 143 0.90 10.44 10.76
CA GLY A 143 2.29 10.90 10.81
C GLY A 143 3.22 9.75 11.20
N TRP A 144 4.51 10.02 11.45
CA TRP A 144 5.49 8.98 11.76
C TRP A 144 5.60 8.62 13.25
N ASP A 145 5.18 9.51 14.16
CA ASP A 145 5.03 9.21 15.59
C ASP A 145 3.83 9.95 16.22
N LEU A 146 3.76 9.93 17.56
CA LEU A 146 2.67 10.53 18.33
C LEU A 146 2.66 12.07 18.30
N HIS A 147 3.82 12.68 18.06
CA HIS A 147 4.04 14.13 18.18
C HIS A 147 4.18 14.82 16.82
N SER A 148 4.53 14.06 15.79
CA SER A 148 4.80 14.53 14.44
C SER A 148 3.68 14.09 13.52
N ARG A 149 2.76 15.01 13.21
CA ARG A 149 1.63 14.79 12.31
C ARG A 149 1.80 15.62 11.05
N ASN A 150 2.21 14.96 9.97
CA ASN A 150 2.41 15.59 8.66
C ASN A 150 1.50 14.98 7.57
N ALA A 151 0.44 14.26 7.94
CA ALA A 151 -0.47 13.67 6.95
C ALA A 151 -1.07 14.67 5.95
N VAL A 152 -1.31 15.92 6.37
CA VAL A 152 -1.79 16.98 5.45
C VAL A 152 -0.71 17.33 4.43
N GLU A 153 0.54 17.44 4.85
CA GLU A 153 1.66 17.73 3.95
C GLU A 153 1.92 16.58 2.99
N ILE A 154 1.90 15.35 3.50
CA ILE A 154 2.00 14.14 2.67
C ILE A 154 0.84 14.04 1.68
N ALA A 155 -0.36 14.47 2.05
CA ALA A 155 -1.51 14.50 1.13
C ALA A 155 -1.32 15.50 -0.01
N ARG A 156 -0.76 16.70 0.26
CA ARG A 156 -0.41 17.68 -0.78
C ARG A 156 0.65 17.13 -1.72
N ILE A 157 1.73 16.57 -1.17
CA ILE A 157 2.79 15.93 -1.96
C ILE A 157 2.21 14.83 -2.85
N ALA A 158 1.29 14.02 -2.31
CA ALA A 158 0.63 12.96 -3.08
C ALA A 158 -0.24 13.50 -4.22
N GLU A 159 -1.04 14.53 -3.97
CA GLU A 159 -1.85 15.21 -4.99
C GLU A 159 -0.96 15.79 -6.10
N GLU A 160 0.09 16.53 -5.74
CA GLU A 160 1.06 17.11 -6.69
C GLU A 160 1.80 16.06 -7.51
N SER A 161 2.06 14.89 -6.93
CA SER A 161 2.72 13.77 -7.61
C SER A 161 1.77 12.98 -8.51
N GLY A 162 0.47 13.29 -8.52
CA GLY A 162 -0.53 12.61 -9.36
C GLY A 162 -1.15 11.35 -8.75
N VAL A 163 -1.11 11.18 -7.43
CA VAL A 163 -1.80 10.09 -6.74
C VAL A 163 -3.32 10.24 -6.88
N ALA A 164 -3.99 9.18 -7.36
CA ALA A 164 -5.41 9.20 -7.71
C ALA A 164 -6.35 9.09 -6.51
N ALA A 165 -5.90 8.51 -5.40
CA ALA A 165 -6.64 8.43 -4.14
C ALA A 165 -5.70 8.21 -2.94
N LEU A 166 -6.09 8.76 -1.78
CA LEU A 166 -5.35 8.61 -0.53
C LEU A 166 -6.22 7.97 0.55
N THR A 167 -5.68 6.97 1.23
CA THR A 167 -6.29 6.34 2.40
C THR A 167 -5.51 6.71 3.66
N LEU A 168 -6.20 7.29 4.65
CA LEU A 168 -5.63 7.64 5.94
C LEU A 168 -6.05 6.63 7.01
N ASP A 169 -5.08 5.97 7.66
CA ASP A 169 -5.32 5.23 8.90
C ASP A 169 -5.17 6.20 10.09
N ASN A 170 -6.29 6.48 10.77
CA ASN A 170 -6.34 7.39 11.92
C ASN A 170 -5.58 6.87 13.15
N LYS A 171 -5.09 5.62 13.15
CA LYS A 171 -4.21 5.14 14.20
C LYS A 171 -2.85 5.84 14.12
N LYS A 172 -2.40 6.35 15.26
CA LYS A 172 -1.07 6.97 15.40
C LYS A 172 0.02 5.95 15.06
N SER A 173 1.12 6.40 14.45
CA SER A 173 2.32 5.58 14.33
C SER A 173 2.98 5.48 15.70
N GLN A 174 3.34 4.28 16.13
CA GLN A 174 4.10 4.08 17.35
C GLN A 174 5.59 4.22 17.02
N ALA A 175 6.34 4.96 17.84
CA ALA A 175 7.77 5.15 17.63
C ALA A 175 8.50 3.80 17.58
N ILE A 176 9.44 3.65 16.65
CA ILE A 176 10.32 2.48 16.57
C ILE A 176 11.05 2.37 17.92
N GLY A 177 10.77 1.31 18.69
CA GLY A 177 11.40 1.08 20.00
C GLY A 177 10.48 1.24 21.21
N GLN A 178 9.25 1.73 21.04
CA GLN A 178 8.22 1.54 22.08
C GLN A 178 7.66 0.13 21.93
N ASP A 179 7.90 -0.68 22.96
CA ASP A 179 7.42 -2.05 23.07
C ASP A 179 5.89 -2.02 23.14
N SER A 180 5.23 -2.06 21.98
CA SER A 180 3.81 -2.37 21.95
C SER A 180 3.71 -3.87 22.09
N ASP A 181 3.51 -4.30 23.33
CA ASP A 181 3.19 -5.67 23.68
C ASP A 181 1.99 -6.13 22.83
N TYR A 182 2.29 -6.78 21.70
CA TYR A 182 1.32 -7.23 20.71
C TYR A 182 0.64 -8.54 21.18
N ARG A 183 0.81 -8.92 22.45
CA ARG A 183 0.36 -10.21 23.01
C ARG A 183 -1.04 -10.23 23.64
N GLN A 184 -1.81 -9.14 23.72
CA GLN A 184 -3.05 -9.19 24.51
C GLN A 184 -4.38 -8.88 23.80
N ARG A 185 -4.51 -9.13 22.49
CA ARG A 185 -5.85 -9.23 21.85
C ARG A 185 -5.89 -10.32 20.79
N ARG A 186 -5.72 -11.57 21.22
CA ARG A 186 -6.39 -12.71 20.59
C ARG A 186 -7.41 -13.19 21.61
N TYR A 187 -8.68 -13.17 21.22
CA TYR A 187 -9.72 -13.93 21.90
C TYR A 187 -9.37 -15.41 21.85
#